data_AF-A0A9D7K1Y3-F1
#
_entry.id   AF-A0A9D7K1Y3-F1
#
_cell.length_a   1.000
_cell.length_b   1.000
_cell.length_c   1.000
_cell.angle_alpha   90.00
_cell.angle_beta   90.00
_cell.angle_gamma   90.00
#
_symmetry.space_group_name_H-M   'P 1'
#
loop_
_entity.id
_entity.type
_entity.pdbx_description
1 polymer ?
#
loop_
_entity_poly.entity_id
_entity_poly.type
_entity_poly.pdbx_seq_one_letter_code
_entity_poly.pdbx_strand_id
1 'polypeptide(L)' 'MLNLDLRKIYRFSPVAPAPAPDQLPAGAMYYYECQECQGIVSSVPHTPAKCACGNLSGTGGKMEVKNPAALRVMTGKLR' A
#
# COMPACT_ATOMS: atom_id res chain seq x y z
N MET A 1 1.82 -16.53 -6.49
CA MET A 1 1.96 -15.12 -6.07
C MET A 1 3.44 -14.80 -6.09
N LEU A 2 3.90 -13.89 -6.95
CA LEU A 2 5.30 -13.45 -6.89
C LEU A 2 5.51 -12.76 -5.54
N ASN A 3 6.31 -13.39 -4.66
CA ASN A 3 6.83 -12.80 -3.43
C ASN A 3 7.89 -11.72 -3.77
N LEU A 4 7.50 -10.75 -4.58
CA LEU A 4 8.36 -9.66 -5.00
C LEU A 4 8.25 -8.56 -3.96
N ASP A 5 9.30 -8.40 -3.16
CA ASP A 5 9.42 -7.23 -2.29
C ASP A 5 9.62 -5.98 -3.15
N LEU A 6 8.56 -5.17 -3.24
CA LEU A 6 8.55 -3.93 -4.03
C LEU A 6 9.66 -2.96 -3.60
N ARG A 7 10.16 -3.04 -2.36
CA ARG A 7 11.25 -2.18 -1.86
C ARG A 7 12.58 -2.44 -2.57
N LYS A 8 12.73 -3.58 -3.26
CA LYS A 8 13.90 -3.88 -4.10
C LYS A 8 13.89 -3.11 -5.42
N ILE A 9 12.72 -2.69 -5.89
CA ILE A 9 12.52 -2.04 -7.20
C ILE A 9 12.23 -0.54 -7.03
N TYR A 10 11.47 -0.20 -5.99
CA TYR A 10 11.03 1.16 -5.71
C TYR A 10 11.71 1.73 -4.47
N ARG A 11 11.93 3.04 -4.47
CA ARG A 11 12.15 3.85 -3.28
C ARG A 11 10.80 4.38 -2.81
N PHE A 12 10.43 4.04 -1.58
CA PHE A 12 9.21 4.54 -0.95
C PHE A 12 9.51 5.76 -0.08
N SER A 13 8.61 6.73 -0.10
CA SER A 13 8.66 7.90 0.78
C SER A 13 7.27 8.16 1.34
N PRO A 14 7.13 8.47 2.64
CA PRO A 14 5.84 8.76 3.24
C PRO A 14 5.23 10.02 2.64
N VAL A 15 3.92 9.97 2.40
CA VAL A 15 3.16 11.17 2.04
C VAL A 15 3.06 12.08 3.27
N ALA A 16 3.37 13.36 3.08
CA ALA A 16 3.27 14.40 4.09
C ALA A 16 2.43 15.58 3.56
N PRO A 17 1.43 16.08 4.33
CA PRO A 17 0.98 15.57 5.63
C PRO A 17 0.34 14.18 5.52
N ALA A 18 0.32 13.44 6.63
CA ALA A 18 -0.33 12.13 6.67
C ALA A 18 -1.83 12.27 6.35
N PRO A 19 -2.38 11.56 5.35
CA PRO A 19 -3.80 11.63 5.03
C PRO A 19 -4.66 11.11 6.19
N ALA A 20 -5.88 11.62 6.29
CA ALA A 20 -6.84 11.10 7.25
C ALA A 20 -7.23 9.64 6.90
N PRO A 21 -7.52 8.77 7.89
CA PRO A 21 -7.83 7.36 7.66
C PRO A 21 -9.03 7.10 6.73
N ASP A 22 -9.96 8.05 6.64
CA ASP A 22 -11.16 8.05 5.80
C ASP A 22 -10.94 8.71 4.42
N GLN A 23 -9.78 9.33 4.20
CA GLN A 23 -9.43 10.07 2.97
C GLN A 23 -8.10 9.58 2.39
N LEU A 24 -7.99 8.26 2.19
CA LEU A 24 -6.79 7.65 1.64
C LEU A 24 -6.68 7.94 0.13
N PRO A 25 -5.58 8.56 -0.34
CA PRO A 25 -5.39 8.82 -1.76
C PRO A 25 -5.09 7.51 -2.51
N ALA A 26 -5.76 7.33 -3.63
CA ALA A 26 -5.58 6.18 -4.51
C ALA A 26 -5.04 6.62 -5.88
N GLY A 27 -4.15 5.82 -6.47
CA GLY A 27 -3.59 6.10 -7.79
C GLY A 27 -2.26 5.40 -8.04
N ALA A 28 -1.76 5.50 -9.28
CA ALA A 28 -0.58 4.76 -9.73
C ALA A 28 0.70 5.02 -8.93
N MET A 29 0.81 6.18 -8.29
CA MET A 29 1.96 6.57 -7.49
C MET A 29 1.82 6.25 -5.99
N TYR A 30 0.62 5.90 -5.53
CA TYR A 30 0.32 5.69 -4.11
C TYR A 30 0.35 4.22 -3.74
N TYR A 31 0.95 3.96 -2.58
CA TYR A 31 1.10 2.64 -1.97
C TYR A 31 0.73 2.74 -0.50
N TYR A 32 0.20 1.66 0.05
CA TYR A 32 -0.12 1.56 1.46
C TYR A 32 0.86 0.62 2.13
N GLU A 33 1.57 1.13 3.13
CA GLU A 33 2.38 0.37 4.05
C GLU A 33 1.52 -0.01 5.26
N CYS A 34 1.36 -1.31 5.51
CA CYS A 34 0.76 -1.79 6.75
C CYS A 34 1.76 -1.59 7.90
N GLN A 35 1.37 -0.90 8.97
CA GLN A 35 2.27 -0.65 10.09
C GLN A 35 2.48 -1.89 10.99
N GLU A 36 1.60 -2.89 10.91
CA GLU A 36 1.73 -4.13 11.69
C GLU A 36 2.78 -5.08 11.10
N CYS A 37 2.73 -5.33 9.78
CA CYS A 37 3.60 -6.31 9.12
C CYS A 37 4.58 -5.69 8.12
N GLN A 38 4.61 -4.36 8.00
CA GLN A 38 5.46 -3.58 7.08
C GLN A 38 5.28 -3.90 5.58
N GLY A 39 4.25 -4.68 5.24
CA GLY A 39 3.92 -5.05 3.87
C GLY A 39 3.43 -3.83 3.10
N ILE A 40 3.97 -3.64 1.90
CA ILE A 40 3.57 -2.55 0.99
C ILE A 40 2.73 -3.11 -0.14
N VAL A 41 1.56 -2.51 -0.38
CA VAL A 41 0.66 -2.86 -1.47
C VAL A 41 0.29 -1.61 -2.26
N SER A 42 0.17 -1.72 -3.59
CA SER A 42 -0.35 -0.62 -4.43
C SER A 42 -1.73 -0.20 -3.96
N SER A 43 -2.02 1.10 -3.91
CA SER A 43 -3.35 1.63 -3.55
C SER A 43 -4.45 1.20 -4.52
N VAL A 44 -4.08 0.88 -5.77
CA VAL A 44 -4.96 0.39 -6.84
C VAL A 44 -4.38 -0.91 -7.42
N PRO A 45 -4.48 -2.03 -6.69
CA PRO A 45 -3.91 -3.31 -7.13
C PRO A 45 -4.76 -3.91 -8.25
N HIS A 46 -4.23 -3.96 -9.48
CA HIS A 46 -4.89 -4.62 -10.61
C HIS A 46 -4.79 -6.14 -10.58
N THR A 47 -3.72 -6.67 -9.98
CA THR A 47 -3.53 -8.09 -9.72
C THR A 47 -3.76 -8.39 -8.23
N PRO A 48 -4.12 -9.64 -7.85
CA PRO A 48 -4.31 -10.00 -6.45
C PRO A 48 -3.06 -9.70 -5.61
N ALA A 49 -3.22 -8.80 -4.65
CA ALA A 49 -2.15 -8.37 -3.77
C ALA A 49 -2.68 -8.27 -2.33
N LYS A 50 -1.86 -8.69 -1.37
CA LYS A 50 -2.19 -8.61 0.06
C LYS A 50 -0.93 -8.46 0.90
N CYS A 51 -1.04 -7.80 2.05
CA CYS A 51 0.01 -7.85 3.06
C CYS A 51 -0.05 -9.17 3.85
N ALA A 52 0.99 -9.47 4.63
CA ALA A 52 1.11 -10.75 5.35
C ALA A 52 0.05 -10.95 6.44
N CYS A 53 -0.32 -9.89 7.18
CA CYS A 53 -1.37 -9.95 8.20
C CYS A 53 -2.79 -9.84 7.64
N GLY A 54 -2.94 -9.50 6.35
CA GLY A 54 -4.24 -9.35 5.70
C GLY A 54 -5.00 -8.08 6.08
N ASN A 55 -4.34 -7.06 6.65
CA ASN A 55 -4.90 -5.72 6.82
C ASN A 55 -5.18 -5.04 5.46
N LEU A 56 -4.25 -5.22 4.52
CA LEU A 56 -4.34 -4.73 3.14
C LEU A 56 -4.58 -5.91 2.20
N SER A 57 -5.64 -5.84 1.40
CA SER A 57 -5.91 -6.81 0.34
C SER A 57 -6.65 -6.16 -0.80
N GLY A 58 -6.32 -6.50 -2.03
CA GLY A 58 -7.01 -5.93 -3.18
C GLY A 58 -6.75 -6.65 -4.49
N THR A 59 -7.63 -6.40 -5.44
CA THR A 59 -7.59 -6.95 -6.80
C THR A 59 -8.50 -6.12 -7.71
N GLY A 60 -8.29 -6.17 -9.03
CA GLY A 60 -9.17 -5.51 -9.99
C GLY A 60 -9.27 -3.98 -9.85
N GLY A 61 -8.22 -3.34 -9.32
CA GLY A 61 -8.16 -1.89 -9.10
C GLY A 61 -8.82 -1.43 -7.81
N LYS A 62 -9.26 -2.36 -6.94
CA LYS A 62 -9.87 -2.05 -5.64
C LYS A 62 -8.98 -2.51 -4.49
N MET A 63 -8.90 -1.68 -3.45
CA MET A 63 -8.22 -1.98 -2.20
C MET A 63 -9.24 -2.07 -1.07
N GLU A 64 -9.10 -3.11 -0.25
CA GLU A 64 -9.78 -3.29 1.02
C GLU A 64 -8.78 -3.09 2.15
N VAL A 65 -9.15 -2.25 3.11
CA VAL A 65 -8.35 -1.93 4.30
C VAL A 65 -9.19 -2.26 5.52
N LYS A 66 -8.73 -3.20 6.37
CA LYS A 66 -9.49 -3.62 7.57
C LYS A 66 -9.30 -2.66 8.74
N ASN A 67 -8.08 -2.20 8.95
CA ASN A 67 -7.68 -1.29 10.01
C ASN A 67 -6.98 -0.07 9.39
N PRO A 68 -7.74 0.98 9.05
CA PRO A 68 -7.19 2.15 8.38
C PRO A 68 -6.27 2.99 9.29
N ALA A 69 -6.37 2.84 10.62
CA ALA A 69 -5.49 3.50 11.56
C ALA A 69 -4.07 2.89 11.60
N ALA A 70 -3.92 1.63 11.20
CA ALA A 70 -2.65 0.91 11.16
C ALA A 70 -2.01 0.87 9.75
N LEU A 71 -2.18 1.94 8.98
CA LEU A 71 -1.52 2.11 7.67
C LEU A 71 -0.73 3.42 7.59
N ARG A 72 0.20 3.46 6.65
CA ARG A 72 0.89 4.66 6.22
C ARG A 72 0.82 4.77 4.70
N VAL A 73 0.45 5.93 4.20
CA VAL A 73 0.45 6.21 2.76
C VAL A 73 1.86 6.57 2.32
N MET A 74 2.32 5.91 1.26
CA MET A 74 3.63 6.07 0.67
C MET A 74 3.51 6.41 -0.81
N THR A 75 4.45 7.18 -1.34
CA THR A 75 4.71 7.25 -2.78
C THR A 75 5.86 6.34 -3.16
N GLY A 76 5.76 5.65 -4.30
CA GLY A 76 6.85 4.83 -4.85
C GLY A 76 7.47 5.49 -6.08
N LYS A 77 8.80 5.60 -6.10
CA LYS A 77 9.58 6.00 -7.28
C LYS A 77 10.50 4.87 -7.69
N LEU A 78 10.57 4.54 -8.99
CA LEU A 78 11.53 3.55 -9.50
C LEU A 78 12.95 3.95 -9.11
N ARG A 79 13.74 2.96 -8.69
CA ARG A 79 15.17 3.15 -8.43
C ARG A 79 15.96 3.29 -9.72
#